data_AF-A0A8C8CF19-F1
#
_entry.id   AF-A0A8C8CF19-F1
#
_cell.length_a   1.000
_cell.length_b   1.000
_cell.length_c   1.000
_cell.angle_alpha   90.00
_cell.angle_beta   90.00
_cell.angle_gamma   90.00
#
_symmetry.space_group_name_H-M   'P 1'
#
loop_
_entity.id
_entity.type
_entity.pdbx_description
1 polymer ?
#
loop_
_entity_poly.entity_id
_entity_poly.type
_entity_poly.pdbx_seq_one_letter_code
_entity_poly.pdbx_strand_id
1 'polypeptide(L)'
;LFSLKNTQRCSYVICWRAVASMAWSVLLLLPTTALFVLLIRFSLFHPILWISECLSLLTSASAIFSFILLCGVVLMVGFFNLEYYTVVPSIACSKIALLGQVLHPRQFVHSLVHCIMGVVVAWCCAFTIGGHTTHMCLNEYHLVLLLVGAFIGYSHSLVGVVYNMNYVSFHTMQQYKYLRFKGALPLVVKASAVQALYCLRTFLLLYFFMGYAPRAWICKTLDLNINSSIHSLDSVSSLLDLSLLYHLWISGTFLLLTWYITVLLFRIFVTEVYSFPVQSTFTEDAHQCLPKVITGTQPMILKFLALQDLALLSQHSPSRRLEVFSLSQPGGHPHIWTALSKECLSLLSDLTERLVAHHDTVATNGRAKSQSTGGEPSPQSEVLITSVGMEDMKTPRPGALIRTPGSVFLRSSVGAGLRTPLTIPFTPDLDSPFSSPALRRLTGPLEPQGALSPGFSSIQSPHVMRRGPKLWSASTDSQLNGSPPPSPGPAPSPSQAQLKPSFLVTFLQNRKDQLPEASSQALFADSQVHIWALQGLSHLVAASFSEDQYGIVQTTLPTILSTLLLLQEAVDRHFKLPHTSSKPGHCSCSMGDDSYKTLRFALRSTLKTSVYRITATFGGHLQ
;
A
#
# COMPACT_ATOMS: atom_id res chain seq x y z
N LEU A 1 12.74 -26.17 -23.28
CA LEU A 1 11.74 -25.55 -24.19
C LEU A 1 10.28 -25.84 -23.82
N PHE A 2 9.89 -27.07 -23.46
CA PHE A 2 8.49 -27.40 -23.09
C PHE A 2 7.98 -26.70 -21.81
N SER A 3 8.83 -26.52 -20.79
CA SER A 3 8.47 -25.78 -19.57
C SER A 3 8.24 -24.28 -19.81
N LEU A 4 8.96 -23.68 -20.76
CA LEU A 4 8.75 -22.28 -21.18
C LEU A 4 7.44 -22.09 -21.94
N LYS A 5 7.04 -23.08 -22.77
CA LYS A 5 5.80 -23.05 -23.57
C LYS A 5 4.52 -23.15 -22.71
N ASN A 6 4.60 -23.77 -21.53
CA ASN A 6 3.43 -23.99 -20.66
C ASN A 6 3.25 -22.92 -19.58
N THR A 7 4.32 -22.33 -19.04
CA THR A 7 4.27 -21.05 -18.31
C THR A 7 3.62 -19.94 -19.17
N GLN A 8 3.77 -20.07 -20.49
CA GLN A 8 3.12 -19.21 -21.47
C GLN A 8 1.58 -19.27 -21.36
N ARG A 9 0.94 -20.43 -21.11
CA ARG A 9 -0.55 -20.58 -21.12
C ARG A 9 -1.24 -19.88 -19.96
N CYS A 10 -0.74 -19.99 -18.73
CA CYS A 10 -1.25 -19.20 -17.61
C CYS A 10 -0.94 -17.70 -17.77
N SER A 11 0.22 -17.38 -18.33
CA SER A 11 0.56 -15.99 -18.71
C SER A 11 -0.36 -15.46 -19.82
N TYR A 12 -0.83 -16.32 -20.75
CA TYR A 12 -1.81 -15.97 -21.78
C TYR A 12 -3.16 -15.60 -21.17
N VAL A 13 -3.60 -16.26 -20.09
CA VAL A 13 -4.85 -15.89 -19.39
C VAL A 13 -4.76 -14.47 -18.83
N ILE A 14 -3.63 -14.12 -18.19
CA ILE A 14 -3.41 -12.78 -17.65
C ILE A 14 -3.34 -11.74 -18.78
N CYS A 15 -2.62 -12.05 -19.86
CA CYS A 15 -2.53 -11.19 -21.03
C CYS A 15 -3.91 -10.94 -21.65
N TRP A 16 -4.73 -11.99 -21.81
CA TRP A 16 -6.09 -11.88 -22.33
C TRP A 16 -6.98 -11.00 -21.44
N ARG A 17 -6.87 -11.15 -20.11
CA ARG A 17 -7.59 -10.28 -19.14
C ARG A 17 -7.15 -8.83 -19.25
N ALA A 18 -5.86 -8.56 -19.43
CA ALA A 18 -5.34 -7.22 -19.64
C ALA A 18 -5.85 -6.61 -20.95
N VAL A 19 -5.79 -7.36 -22.05
CA VAL A 19 -6.33 -6.93 -23.36
C VAL A 19 -7.84 -6.66 -23.27
N ALA A 20 -8.59 -7.53 -22.60
CA ALA A 20 -10.01 -7.32 -22.37
C ALA A 20 -10.27 -6.02 -21.59
N SER A 21 -9.49 -5.75 -20.53
CA SER A 21 -9.58 -4.48 -19.79
C SER A 21 -9.29 -3.26 -20.68
N MET A 22 -8.29 -3.34 -21.56
CA MET A 22 -7.97 -2.26 -22.50
C MET A 22 -9.11 -2.03 -23.48
N ALA A 23 -9.70 -3.10 -24.03
CA ALA A 23 -10.86 -3.00 -24.91
C ALA A 23 -12.06 -2.34 -24.22
N TRP A 24 -12.36 -2.71 -22.97
CA TRP A 24 -13.40 -2.05 -22.18
C TRP A 24 -13.08 -0.58 -21.87
N SER A 25 -11.80 -0.23 -21.68
CA SER A 25 -11.39 1.16 -21.46
C SER A 25 -11.61 2.02 -22.71
N VAL A 26 -11.29 1.48 -23.89
CA VAL A 26 -11.58 2.13 -25.18
C VAL A 26 -13.09 2.25 -25.43
N LEU A 27 -13.88 1.23 -25.07
CA LEU A 27 -15.33 1.31 -25.19
C LEU A 27 -15.94 2.40 -24.30
N LEU A 28 -15.44 2.55 -23.06
CA LEU A 28 -15.87 3.60 -22.13
C LEU A 28 -15.33 4.99 -22.51
N LEU A 29 -14.33 5.08 -23.38
CA LEU A 29 -13.84 6.35 -23.89
C LEU A 29 -14.91 7.10 -24.69
N LEU A 30 -15.77 6.39 -25.42
CA LEU A 30 -16.84 7.00 -26.22
C LEU A 30 -17.88 7.75 -25.36
N PRO A 31 -18.52 7.14 -24.34
CA PRO A 31 -19.46 7.87 -23.48
C PRO A 31 -18.77 8.94 -22.62
N THR A 32 -17.51 8.75 -22.22
CA THR A 32 -16.78 9.77 -21.44
C THR A 32 -16.37 10.98 -22.28
N THR A 33 -15.98 10.78 -23.54
CA THR A 33 -15.71 11.88 -24.50
C THR A 33 -17.00 12.63 -24.85
N ALA A 34 -18.10 11.93 -25.10
CA ALA A 34 -19.41 12.56 -25.32
C ALA A 34 -19.84 13.42 -24.11
N LEU A 35 -19.70 12.90 -22.88
CA LEU A 35 -19.97 13.66 -21.67
C LEU A 35 -19.06 14.90 -21.54
N PHE A 36 -17.78 14.75 -21.84
CA PHE A 36 -16.83 15.86 -21.84
C PHE A 36 -17.22 16.95 -22.85
N VAL A 37 -17.61 16.60 -24.08
CA VAL A 37 -18.06 17.55 -25.10
C VAL A 37 -19.33 18.29 -24.66
N LEU A 38 -20.28 17.59 -24.03
CA LEU A 38 -21.46 18.22 -23.45
C LEU A 38 -21.07 19.25 -22.38
N LEU A 39 -20.20 18.87 -21.43
CA LEU A 39 -19.77 19.76 -20.36
C LEU A 39 -18.98 20.95 -20.87
N ILE A 40 -18.07 20.76 -21.83
CA ILE A 40 -17.20 21.85 -22.30
C ILE A 40 -17.98 22.92 -23.10
N ARG A 41 -19.06 22.53 -23.79
CA ARG A 41 -19.94 23.44 -24.54
C ARG A 41 -21.21 23.83 -23.79
N PHE A 42 -21.24 23.61 -22.48
CA PHE A 42 -22.43 23.78 -21.67
C PHE A 42 -23.09 25.16 -21.87
N SER A 43 -24.35 25.16 -22.32
CA SER A 43 -25.16 26.36 -22.43
C SER A 43 -26.53 26.15 -21.79
N LEU A 44 -26.87 27.00 -20.81
CA LEU A 44 -28.14 26.90 -20.06
C LEU A 44 -29.33 27.42 -20.87
N PHE A 45 -29.11 28.44 -21.70
CA PHE A 45 -30.20 29.21 -22.31
C PHE A 45 -30.66 28.66 -23.68
N HIS A 46 -29.90 27.74 -24.28
CA HIS A 46 -30.21 27.15 -25.59
C HIS A 46 -29.96 25.63 -25.62
N PRO A 47 -30.77 24.82 -24.92
CA PRO A 47 -30.48 23.38 -24.74
C PRO A 47 -30.53 22.58 -26.05
N ILE A 48 -31.43 22.92 -26.97
CA ILE A 48 -31.58 22.20 -28.25
C ILE A 48 -30.40 22.50 -29.18
N LEU A 49 -30.00 23.77 -29.29
CA LEU A 49 -28.84 24.18 -30.09
C LEU A 49 -27.56 23.59 -29.51
N TRP A 50 -27.38 23.65 -28.20
CA TRP A 50 -26.25 23.03 -27.51
C TRP A 50 -26.08 21.55 -27.82
N ILE A 51 -27.16 20.77 -27.71
CA ILE A 51 -27.11 19.33 -28.00
C ILE A 51 -26.85 19.09 -29.49
N SER A 52 -27.48 19.86 -30.38
CA SER A 52 -27.28 19.73 -31.83
C SER A 52 -25.84 20.05 -32.25
N GLU A 53 -25.25 21.13 -31.70
CA GLU A 53 -23.85 21.49 -31.91
C GLU A 53 -22.90 20.44 -31.36
N CYS A 54 -23.18 19.88 -30.18
CA CYS A 54 -22.37 18.79 -29.62
C CYS A 54 -22.41 17.52 -30.48
N LEU A 55 -23.58 17.14 -31.01
CA LEU A 55 -23.73 15.99 -31.90
C LEU A 55 -23.05 16.23 -33.25
N SER A 56 -23.15 17.45 -33.79
CA SER A 56 -22.46 17.85 -35.01
C SER A 56 -20.93 17.81 -34.82
N LEU A 57 -20.44 18.29 -33.68
CA LEU A 57 -19.02 18.24 -33.34
C LEU A 57 -18.55 16.78 -33.19
N LEU A 58 -19.29 15.94 -32.48
CA LEU A 58 -18.92 14.53 -32.26
C LEU A 58 -18.88 13.71 -33.56
N THR A 59 -19.68 14.08 -34.56
CA THR A 59 -19.72 13.43 -35.89
C THR A 59 -18.76 14.03 -36.91
N SER A 60 -18.09 15.15 -36.58
CA SER A 60 -17.12 15.79 -37.46
C SER A 60 -15.87 14.92 -37.70
N ALA A 61 -15.26 15.01 -38.88
CA ALA A 61 -14.06 14.25 -39.24
C ALA A 61 -12.88 14.52 -38.29
N SER A 62 -12.79 15.74 -37.77
CA SER A 62 -11.75 16.16 -36.82
C SER A 62 -11.99 15.63 -35.40
N ALA A 63 -13.24 15.47 -34.97
CA ALA A 63 -13.55 14.78 -33.72
C ALA A 63 -13.28 13.28 -33.84
N ILE A 64 -13.55 12.66 -34.98
CA ILE A 64 -13.17 11.26 -35.25
C ILE A 64 -11.64 11.09 -35.16
N PHE A 65 -10.88 11.99 -35.77
CA PHE A 65 -9.41 11.98 -35.64
C PHE A 65 -8.95 12.15 -34.19
N SER A 66 -9.54 13.10 -33.45
CA SER A 66 -9.26 13.31 -32.03
C SER A 66 -9.58 12.07 -31.20
N PHE A 67 -10.68 11.38 -31.50
CA PHE A 67 -11.05 10.13 -30.85
C PHE A 67 -10.04 9.00 -31.12
N ILE A 68 -9.53 8.89 -32.35
CA ILE A 68 -8.48 7.91 -32.69
C ILE A 68 -7.21 8.18 -31.88
N LEU A 69 -6.80 9.45 -31.74
CA LEU A 69 -5.65 9.83 -30.89
C LEU A 69 -5.89 9.48 -29.42
N LEU A 70 -7.07 9.78 -28.88
CA LEU A 70 -7.44 9.44 -27.51
C LEU A 70 -7.46 7.92 -27.28
N CYS A 71 -7.92 7.12 -28.25
CA CYS A 71 -7.80 5.66 -28.21
C CYS A 71 -6.34 5.22 -28.12
N GLY A 72 -5.45 5.81 -28.92
CA GLY A 72 -4.01 5.53 -28.86
C GLY A 72 -3.42 5.82 -27.47
N VAL A 73 -3.80 6.94 -26.85
CA VAL A 73 -3.37 7.28 -25.48
C VAL A 73 -3.88 6.27 -24.46
N VAL A 74 -5.16 5.89 -24.51
CA VAL A 74 -5.73 4.89 -23.59
C VAL A 74 -5.04 3.52 -23.74
N LEU A 75 -4.73 3.11 -24.98
CA LEU A 75 -3.99 1.88 -25.24
C LEU A 75 -2.56 1.94 -24.68
N MET A 76 -1.86 3.07 -24.81
CA MET A 76 -0.53 3.25 -24.22
C MET A 76 -0.56 3.22 -22.70
N VAL A 77 -1.54 3.86 -22.06
CA VAL A 77 -1.74 3.77 -20.60
C VAL A 77 -2.05 2.33 -20.18
N GLY A 78 -2.89 1.61 -20.93
CA GLY A 78 -3.16 0.20 -20.71
C GLY A 78 -1.92 -0.69 -20.82
N PHE A 79 -1.06 -0.42 -21.80
CA PHE A 79 0.23 -1.10 -21.95
C PHE A 79 1.16 -0.85 -20.77
N PHE A 80 1.28 0.40 -20.30
CA PHE A 80 2.07 0.69 -19.10
C PHE A 80 1.52 0.01 -17.85
N ASN A 81 0.19 -0.06 -17.68
CA ASN A 81 -0.38 -0.84 -16.59
C ASN A 81 0.04 -2.32 -16.67
N LEU A 82 0.07 -2.91 -17.87
CA LEU A 82 0.51 -4.30 -18.07
C LEU A 82 2.03 -4.49 -17.88
N GLU A 83 2.86 -3.51 -18.23
CA GLU A 83 4.32 -3.63 -18.09
C GLU A 83 4.80 -3.36 -16.65
N TYR A 84 4.13 -2.45 -15.94
CA TYR A 84 4.58 -1.93 -14.64
C TYR A 84 3.76 -2.37 -13.43
N TYR A 85 2.74 -3.22 -13.60
CA TYR A 85 1.95 -3.68 -12.45
C TYR A 85 2.78 -4.46 -11.44
N THR A 86 2.44 -4.28 -10.17
CA THR A 86 3.07 -4.99 -9.06
C THR A 86 2.01 -5.54 -8.12
N VAL A 87 2.24 -6.74 -7.60
CA VAL A 87 1.34 -7.42 -6.68
C VAL A 87 1.77 -7.22 -5.22
N VAL A 88 3.01 -6.75 -5.02
CA VAL A 88 3.55 -6.33 -3.73
C VAL A 88 3.93 -4.86 -3.86
N PRO A 89 3.41 -3.97 -3.01
CA PRO A 89 3.69 -2.55 -3.12
C PRO A 89 5.14 -2.26 -2.74
N SER A 90 5.77 -1.31 -3.43
CA SER A 90 7.11 -0.84 -3.09
C SER A 90 7.03 0.21 -1.99
N ILE A 91 7.42 -0.16 -0.78
CA ILE A 91 7.37 0.75 0.37
C ILE A 91 8.77 1.35 0.56
N ALA A 92 8.89 2.65 0.34
CA ALA A 92 10.14 3.36 0.57
C ALA A 92 10.41 3.49 2.08
N CYS A 93 11.35 2.69 2.60
CA CYS A 93 11.71 2.72 4.02
C CYS A 93 12.43 4.01 4.46
N SER A 94 12.86 4.86 3.52
CA SER A 94 13.48 6.16 3.79
C SER A 94 13.11 7.22 2.73
N LYS A 95 13.19 8.50 3.10
CA LYS A 95 12.96 9.63 2.17
C LYS A 95 13.97 9.64 1.01
N ILE A 96 15.19 9.18 1.25
CA ILE A 96 16.25 9.08 0.23
C ILE A 96 15.94 7.94 -0.73
N ALA A 97 15.42 6.82 -0.24
CA ALA A 97 14.96 5.72 -1.10
C ALA A 97 13.80 6.16 -1.99
N LEU A 98 12.84 6.94 -1.45
CA LEU A 98 11.76 7.53 -2.24
C LEU A 98 12.31 8.46 -3.34
N LEU A 99 13.26 9.33 -2.98
CA LEU A 99 13.90 10.22 -3.95
C LEU A 99 14.67 9.42 -5.03
N GLY A 100 15.36 8.35 -4.65
CA GLY A 100 16.03 7.45 -5.57
C GLY A 100 15.08 6.74 -6.53
N GLN A 101 13.89 6.34 -6.05
CA GLN A 101 12.84 5.76 -6.90
C GLN A 101 12.28 6.78 -7.90
N VAL A 102 12.05 8.02 -7.46
CA VAL A 102 11.54 9.10 -8.33
C VAL A 102 12.57 9.51 -9.39
N LEU A 103 13.86 9.58 -9.02
CA LEU A 103 14.95 9.97 -9.91
C LEU A 103 15.48 8.81 -10.77
N HIS A 104 14.92 7.61 -10.66
CA HIS A 104 15.35 6.46 -11.44
C HIS A 104 15.17 6.72 -12.95
N PRO A 105 16.14 6.40 -13.82
CA PRO A 105 16.08 6.74 -15.25
C PRO A 105 14.86 6.15 -15.96
N ARG A 106 14.44 4.94 -15.57
CA ARG A 106 13.18 4.33 -16.06
C ARG A 106 11.95 5.17 -15.71
N GLN A 107 11.91 5.75 -14.51
CA GLN A 107 10.80 6.59 -14.07
C GLN A 107 10.80 7.94 -14.77
N PHE A 108 11.97 8.48 -15.07
CA PHE A 108 12.09 9.69 -15.89
C PHE A 108 11.50 9.48 -17.28
N VAL A 109 11.84 8.37 -17.97
CA VAL A 109 11.24 8.02 -19.27
C VAL A 109 9.73 7.84 -19.14
N HIS A 110 9.25 7.11 -18.13
CA HIS A 110 7.82 6.93 -17.88
C HIS A 110 7.09 8.27 -17.66
N SER A 111 7.71 9.18 -16.91
CA SER A 111 7.19 10.54 -16.66
C SER A 111 7.17 11.39 -17.92
N LEU A 112 8.20 11.29 -18.78
CA LEU A 112 8.27 11.97 -20.07
C LEU A 112 7.16 11.50 -21.01
N VAL A 113 6.93 10.18 -21.12
CA VAL A 113 5.85 9.65 -21.97
C VAL A 113 4.48 10.08 -21.44
N HIS A 114 4.25 10.05 -20.12
CA HIS A 114 3.01 10.57 -19.54
C HIS A 114 2.81 12.07 -19.76
N CYS A 115 3.88 12.86 -19.77
CA CYS A 115 3.83 14.27 -20.15
C CYS A 115 3.37 14.43 -21.61
N ILE A 116 3.96 13.70 -22.55
CA ILE A 116 3.59 13.73 -23.97
C ILE A 116 2.13 13.28 -24.16
N MET A 117 1.71 12.19 -23.53
CA MET A 117 0.31 11.72 -23.57
C MET A 117 -0.65 12.79 -23.02
N GLY A 118 -0.28 13.47 -21.94
CA GLY A 118 -1.07 14.58 -21.39
C GLY A 118 -1.20 15.77 -22.35
N VAL A 119 -0.13 16.11 -23.09
CA VAL A 119 -0.17 17.12 -24.16
C VAL A 119 -1.11 16.70 -25.28
N VAL A 120 -1.06 15.44 -25.73
CA VAL A 120 -1.95 14.93 -26.79
C VAL A 120 -3.42 14.99 -26.37
N VAL A 121 -3.74 14.61 -25.12
CA VAL A 121 -5.11 14.71 -24.60
C VAL A 121 -5.55 16.18 -24.53
N ALA A 122 -4.69 17.07 -24.00
CA ALA A 122 -4.99 18.49 -23.94
C ALA A 122 -5.14 19.14 -25.32
N TRP A 123 -4.39 18.69 -26.32
CA TRP A 123 -4.54 19.10 -27.71
C TRP A 123 -5.91 18.71 -28.27
N CYS A 124 -6.35 17.47 -28.01
CA CYS A 124 -7.69 17.02 -28.39
C CYS A 124 -8.77 17.85 -27.68
N CYS A 125 -8.58 18.18 -26.39
CA CYS A 125 -9.47 19.08 -25.67
C CYS A 125 -9.49 20.49 -26.28
N ALA A 126 -8.33 21.06 -26.62
CA ALA A 126 -8.22 22.40 -27.24
C ALA A 126 -9.04 22.47 -28.53
N PHE A 127 -8.92 21.43 -29.35
CA PHE A 127 -9.66 21.33 -30.60
C PHE A 127 -11.18 21.34 -30.37
N THR A 128 -11.68 20.62 -29.35
CA THR A 128 -13.12 20.59 -29.03
C THR A 128 -13.67 21.92 -28.50
N ILE A 129 -12.84 22.71 -27.80
CA ILE A 129 -13.21 24.04 -27.27
C ILE A 129 -13.40 25.05 -28.40
N GLY A 130 -12.72 24.87 -29.53
CA GLY A 130 -12.83 25.71 -30.71
C GLY A 130 -11.75 26.78 -30.75
N GLY A 131 -10.92 26.72 -31.79
CA GLY A 131 -9.82 27.64 -32.03
C GLY A 131 -9.14 27.30 -33.34
N HIS A 132 -9.73 27.72 -34.46
CA HIS A 132 -9.06 27.61 -35.75
C HIS A 132 -7.88 28.60 -35.77
N THR A 133 -6.65 28.08 -35.75
CA THR A 133 -5.44 28.88 -36.00
C THR A 133 -5.39 29.21 -37.48
N THR A 134 -6.14 30.23 -37.91
CA THR A 134 -6.17 30.69 -39.31
C THR A 134 -4.96 31.54 -39.70
N HIS A 135 -4.09 31.90 -38.75
CA HIS A 135 -2.86 32.66 -39.00
C HIS A 135 -1.72 32.15 -38.09
N MET A 136 -0.47 32.32 -38.52
CA MET A 136 0.78 31.94 -37.81
C MET A 136 1.00 32.75 -36.52
N CYS A 137 0.04 32.72 -35.61
CA CYS A 137 0.01 33.44 -34.35
C CYS A 137 -0.17 32.46 -33.20
N LEU A 138 0.61 32.62 -32.13
CA LEU A 138 0.50 31.80 -30.93
C LEU A 138 -0.76 32.18 -30.14
N ASN A 139 -1.71 31.26 -29.99
CA ASN A 139 -2.84 31.44 -29.08
C ASN A 139 -2.43 31.04 -27.66
N GLU A 140 -2.32 32.03 -26.77
CA GLU A 140 -1.86 31.82 -25.39
C GLU A 140 -2.81 30.91 -24.59
N TYR A 141 -4.12 30.96 -24.85
CA TYR A 141 -5.10 30.06 -24.25
C TYR A 141 -4.81 28.59 -24.57
N HIS A 142 -4.50 28.30 -25.84
CA HIS A 142 -4.17 26.95 -26.29
C HIS A 142 -2.83 26.49 -25.71
N LEU A 143 -1.84 27.38 -25.65
CA LEU A 143 -0.56 27.08 -25.03
C LEU A 143 -0.70 26.69 -23.56
N VAL A 144 -1.47 27.47 -22.79
CA VAL A 144 -1.74 27.18 -21.37
C VAL A 144 -2.43 25.83 -21.20
N LEU A 145 -3.37 25.49 -22.08
CA LEU A 145 -4.05 24.20 -22.06
C LEU A 145 -3.09 23.02 -22.33
N LEU A 146 -2.18 23.15 -23.30
CA LEU A 146 -1.16 22.12 -23.57
C LEU A 146 -0.20 21.96 -22.40
N LEU A 147 0.25 23.07 -21.81
CA LEU A 147 1.13 23.08 -20.63
C LEU A 147 0.47 22.46 -19.39
N VAL A 148 -0.83 22.71 -19.17
CA VAL A 148 -1.53 22.07 -18.04
C VAL A 148 -1.68 20.57 -18.29
N GLY A 149 -1.93 20.14 -19.53
CA GLY A 149 -1.96 18.72 -19.91
C GLY A 149 -0.63 18.02 -19.63
N ALA A 150 0.48 18.64 -20.05
CA ALA A 150 1.84 18.18 -19.74
C ALA A 150 2.07 18.04 -18.23
N PHE A 151 1.71 19.08 -17.47
CA PHE A 151 1.88 19.11 -16.02
C PHE A 151 1.04 18.05 -15.30
N ILE A 152 -0.23 17.88 -15.69
CA ILE A 152 -1.10 16.84 -15.14
C ILE A 152 -0.51 15.47 -15.45
N GLY A 153 -0.02 15.24 -16.68
CA GLY A 153 0.66 14.01 -17.07
C GLY A 153 1.88 13.68 -16.20
N TYR A 154 2.78 14.65 -16.04
CA TYR A 154 3.94 14.53 -15.17
C TYR A 154 3.54 14.25 -13.70
N SER A 155 2.59 15.04 -13.17
CA SER A 155 2.13 14.92 -11.79
C SER A 155 1.51 13.54 -11.51
N HIS A 156 0.76 12.97 -12.46
CA HIS A 156 0.18 11.64 -12.36
C HIS A 156 1.27 10.56 -12.26
N SER A 157 2.35 10.68 -13.05
CA SER A 157 3.45 9.72 -13.01
C SER A 157 4.18 9.75 -11.66
N LEU A 158 4.40 10.94 -11.09
CA LEU A 158 5.00 11.11 -9.76
C LEU A 158 4.10 10.56 -8.64
N VAL A 159 2.83 10.96 -8.64
CA VAL A 159 1.81 10.45 -7.70
C VAL A 159 1.70 8.93 -7.83
N GLY A 160 1.84 8.39 -9.05
CA GLY A 160 1.84 6.97 -9.34
C GLY A 160 2.91 6.19 -8.56
N VAL A 161 4.13 6.73 -8.50
CA VAL A 161 5.23 6.14 -7.70
C VAL A 161 4.99 6.32 -6.21
N VAL A 162 4.65 7.53 -5.78
CA VAL A 162 4.51 7.87 -4.35
C VAL A 162 3.38 7.07 -3.69
N TYR A 163 2.25 6.89 -4.37
CA TYR A 163 1.09 6.17 -3.84
C TYR A 163 0.97 4.73 -4.35
N ASN A 164 2.01 4.19 -5.01
CA ASN A 164 2.01 2.85 -5.60
C ASN A 164 0.73 2.58 -6.44
N MET A 165 0.40 3.46 -7.39
CA MET A 165 -0.79 3.27 -8.24
C MET A 165 -0.73 2.00 -9.09
N ASN A 166 0.46 1.47 -9.33
CA ASN A 166 0.67 0.21 -10.05
C ASN A 166 0.41 -1.03 -9.18
N TYR A 167 0.11 -0.84 -7.89
CA TYR A 167 -0.25 -1.92 -6.97
C TYR A 167 -1.62 -2.50 -7.32
N VAL A 168 -1.67 -3.82 -7.44
CA VAL A 168 -2.87 -4.61 -7.68
C VAL A 168 -3.20 -5.37 -6.40
N SER A 169 -4.24 -4.91 -5.69
CA SER A 169 -4.69 -5.56 -4.46
C SER A 169 -5.76 -6.63 -4.73
N PHE A 170 -5.77 -7.65 -3.89
CA PHE A 170 -6.79 -8.69 -3.92
C PHE A 170 -7.78 -8.48 -2.79
N HIS A 171 -9.02 -8.16 -3.15
CA HIS A 171 -10.07 -7.90 -2.19
C HIS A 171 -10.61 -9.22 -1.62
N THR A 172 -10.83 -9.27 -0.30
CA THR A 172 -11.32 -10.45 0.44
C THR A 172 -12.75 -10.84 0.05
N MET A 173 -13.59 -9.87 -0.34
CA MET A 173 -14.96 -10.12 -0.78
C MET A 173 -15.08 -10.09 -2.30
N GLN A 174 -15.60 -11.19 -2.85
CA GLN A 174 -15.77 -11.37 -4.29
C GLN A 174 -17.10 -10.77 -4.73
N GLN A 175 -17.05 -9.93 -5.76
CA GLN A 175 -18.21 -9.28 -6.36
C GLN A 175 -18.08 -9.35 -7.87
N TYR A 176 -19.22 -9.40 -8.57
CA TYR A 176 -19.25 -9.34 -10.02
C TYR A 176 -18.58 -8.05 -10.54
N LYS A 177 -17.90 -8.16 -11.69
CA LYS A 177 -17.11 -7.07 -12.32
C LYS A 177 -17.89 -5.76 -12.42
N TYR A 178 -19.12 -5.83 -12.90
CA TYR A 178 -19.99 -4.66 -13.05
C TYR A 178 -20.32 -4.00 -11.71
N LEU A 179 -20.61 -4.78 -10.66
CA LEU A 179 -20.95 -4.24 -9.35
C LEU A 179 -19.75 -3.53 -8.72
N ARG A 180 -18.55 -4.10 -8.87
CA ARG A 180 -17.29 -3.48 -8.43
C ARG A 180 -17.03 -2.17 -9.17
N PHE A 181 -17.16 -2.18 -10.49
CA PHE A 181 -16.98 -0.98 -11.31
C PHE A 181 -17.98 0.11 -10.94
N LYS A 182 -19.28 -0.23 -10.86
CA LYS A 182 -20.35 0.70 -10.49
C LYS A 182 -20.14 1.28 -9.08
N GLY A 183 -19.71 0.46 -8.12
CA GLY A 183 -19.42 0.91 -6.75
C GLY A 183 -18.21 1.85 -6.65
N ALA A 184 -17.19 1.65 -7.49
CA ALA A 184 -15.98 2.48 -7.50
C ALA A 184 -16.11 3.76 -8.34
N LEU A 185 -17.01 3.80 -9.33
CA LEU A 185 -17.11 4.90 -10.29
C LEU A 185 -17.32 6.29 -9.64
N PRO A 186 -18.21 6.49 -8.65
CA PRO A 186 -18.37 7.81 -8.03
C PRO A 186 -17.12 8.29 -7.31
N LEU A 187 -16.38 7.37 -6.68
CA LEU A 187 -15.10 7.68 -6.04
C LEU A 187 -14.07 8.11 -7.08
N VAL A 188 -14.01 7.42 -8.23
CA VAL A 188 -13.10 7.75 -9.34
C VAL A 188 -13.37 9.14 -9.88
N VAL A 189 -14.64 9.47 -10.14
CA VAL A 189 -15.06 10.79 -10.66
C VAL A 189 -14.73 11.90 -9.65
N LYS A 190 -15.01 11.66 -8.36
CA LYS A 190 -14.65 12.63 -7.31
C LYS A 190 -13.13 12.80 -7.22
N ALA A 191 -12.37 11.71 -7.26
CA ALA A 191 -10.92 11.74 -7.17
C ALA A 191 -10.29 12.45 -8.37
N SER A 192 -10.75 12.19 -9.60
CA SER A 192 -10.24 12.87 -10.79
C SER A 192 -10.51 14.37 -10.75
N ALA A 193 -11.72 14.78 -10.36
CA ALA A 193 -12.10 16.19 -10.25
C ALA A 193 -11.28 16.94 -9.18
N VAL A 194 -11.11 16.33 -8.00
CA VAL A 194 -10.34 16.91 -6.89
C VAL A 194 -8.85 16.96 -7.23
N GLN A 195 -8.29 15.90 -7.80
CA GLN A 195 -6.89 15.86 -8.21
C GLN A 195 -6.61 16.89 -9.32
N ALA A 196 -7.53 17.06 -10.28
CA ALA A 196 -7.41 18.07 -11.32
C ALA A 196 -7.33 19.48 -10.71
N LEU A 197 -8.13 19.80 -9.68
CA LEU A 197 -8.06 21.09 -8.97
C LEU A 197 -6.70 21.29 -8.28
N TYR A 198 -6.17 20.26 -7.62
CA TYR A 198 -4.85 20.35 -6.98
C TYR A 198 -3.73 20.58 -8.01
N CYS A 199 -3.77 19.86 -9.13
CA CYS A 199 -2.81 20.05 -10.21
C CYS A 199 -2.96 21.44 -10.84
N LEU A 200 -4.18 21.90 -11.11
CA LEU A 200 -4.46 23.21 -11.66
C LEU A 200 -3.96 24.33 -10.74
N ARG A 201 -4.28 24.28 -9.46
CA ARG A 201 -3.81 25.26 -8.47
C ARG A 201 -2.28 25.34 -8.46
N THR A 202 -1.61 24.20 -8.47
CA THR A 202 -0.14 24.14 -8.45
C THR A 202 0.47 24.66 -9.75
N PHE A 203 -0.15 24.32 -10.88
CA PHE A 203 0.26 24.79 -12.20
C PHE A 203 0.11 26.30 -12.34
N LEU A 204 -1.00 26.89 -11.91
CA LEU A 204 -1.22 28.34 -12.00
C LEU A 204 -0.18 29.12 -11.20
N LEU A 205 0.19 28.63 -10.01
CA LEU A 205 1.28 29.22 -9.22
C LEU A 205 2.60 29.15 -9.98
N LEU A 206 2.93 28.00 -10.58
CA LEU A 206 4.16 27.83 -11.35
C LEU A 206 4.18 28.70 -12.62
N TYR A 207 3.07 28.77 -13.34
CA TYR A 207 2.91 29.57 -14.54
C TYR A 207 2.99 31.06 -14.23
N PHE A 208 2.47 31.51 -13.10
CA PHE A 208 2.60 32.91 -12.69
C PHE A 208 4.06 33.34 -12.52
N PHE A 209 4.92 32.49 -11.94
CA PHE A 209 6.34 32.82 -11.74
C PHE A 209 7.22 32.53 -12.96
N MET A 210 6.91 31.50 -13.76
CA MET A 210 7.80 30.97 -14.79
C MET A 210 7.18 30.92 -16.19
N GLY A 211 5.95 31.39 -16.38
CA GLY A 211 5.17 31.27 -17.64
C GLY A 211 5.78 32.00 -18.84
N TYR A 212 6.59 33.04 -18.61
CA TYR A 212 7.33 33.72 -19.68
C TYR A 212 8.33 32.78 -20.38
N ALA A 213 8.96 31.84 -19.64
CA ALA A 213 9.98 30.95 -20.20
C ALA A 213 9.45 30.02 -21.32
N PRO A 214 8.37 29.22 -21.12
CA PRO A 214 7.83 28.39 -22.19
C PRO A 214 7.27 29.23 -23.34
N ARG A 215 6.67 30.39 -23.06
CA ARG A 215 6.17 31.32 -24.09
C ARG A 215 7.30 31.80 -25.00
N ALA A 216 8.36 32.37 -24.42
CA ALA A 216 9.51 32.88 -25.16
C ALA A 216 10.27 31.77 -25.91
N TRP A 217 10.40 30.59 -25.30
CA TRP A 217 11.04 29.43 -25.94
C TRP A 217 10.26 28.96 -27.19
N ILE A 218 8.93 28.87 -27.12
CA ILE A 218 8.09 28.44 -28.25
C ILE A 218 8.09 29.48 -29.36
N CYS A 219 7.93 30.76 -29.02
CA CYS A 219 7.98 31.85 -30.00
C CYS A 219 9.32 31.87 -30.76
N LYS A 220 10.44 31.68 -30.05
CA LYS A 220 11.78 31.64 -30.66
C LYS A 220 12.01 30.39 -31.52
N THR A 221 11.47 29.24 -31.11
CA THR A 221 11.72 27.96 -31.79
C THR A 221 10.86 27.80 -33.05
N LEU A 222 9.63 28.31 -33.04
CA LEU A 222 8.67 28.18 -34.13
C LEU A 222 8.53 29.46 -34.98
N ASP A 223 9.33 30.49 -34.70
CA ASP A 223 9.30 31.81 -35.36
C ASP A 223 7.88 32.41 -35.44
N LEU A 224 7.15 32.30 -34.32
CA LEU A 224 5.75 32.73 -34.22
C LEU A 224 5.65 34.15 -33.72
N ASN A 225 4.85 34.97 -34.41
CA ASN A 225 4.51 36.30 -33.94
C ASN A 225 3.51 36.22 -32.77
N ILE A 226 3.83 36.91 -31.68
CA ILE A 226 2.90 37.14 -30.58
C ILE A 226 1.86 38.13 -31.09
N ASN A 227 0.61 37.69 -31.20
CA ASN A 227 -0.46 38.58 -31.62
C ASN A 227 -0.70 39.62 -30.52
N SER A 228 -0.26 40.85 -30.72
CA SER A 228 -0.39 41.97 -29.77
C SER A 228 -1.84 42.40 -29.51
N SER A 229 -2.79 41.84 -30.25
CA SER A 229 -4.23 42.13 -30.17
C SER A 229 -5.00 41.24 -29.17
N ILE A 230 -4.40 40.14 -28.69
CA ILE A 230 -5.03 39.22 -27.73
C ILE A 230 -4.47 39.52 -26.35
N HIS A 231 -5.36 39.73 -25.36
CA HIS A 231 -4.99 40.06 -23.99
C HIS A 231 -3.94 39.07 -23.46
N SER A 232 -2.76 39.57 -23.11
CA SER A 232 -1.69 38.77 -22.52
C SER A 232 -2.12 38.24 -21.14
N LEU A 233 -1.93 36.95 -20.89
CA LEU A 233 -2.21 36.32 -19.60
C LEU A 233 -1.18 36.69 -18.50
N ASP A 234 -0.36 37.71 -18.75
CA ASP A 234 0.64 38.26 -17.82
C ASP A 234 -0.01 38.93 -16.59
N SER A 235 -1.32 39.25 -16.65
CA SER A 235 -2.08 39.80 -15.52
C SER A 235 -2.80 38.72 -14.71
N VAL A 236 -2.74 38.83 -13.37
CA VAL A 236 -3.43 37.93 -12.41
C VAL A 236 -4.94 37.83 -12.70
N SER A 237 -5.57 38.93 -13.13
CA SER A 237 -7.00 38.96 -13.45
C SER A 237 -7.34 38.17 -14.71
N SER A 238 -6.41 38.07 -15.67
CA SER A 238 -6.60 37.32 -16.91
C SER A 238 -6.35 35.83 -16.69
N LEU A 239 -5.37 35.48 -15.84
CA LEU A 239 -5.06 34.10 -15.49
C LEU A 239 -6.18 33.42 -14.66
N LEU A 240 -6.91 34.21 -13.87
CA LEU A 240 -8.05 33.78 -13.05
C LEU A 240 -9.41 33.98 -13.73
N ASP A 241 -9.45 34.12 -15.06
CA ASP A 241 -10.72 34.13 -15.78
C ASP A 241 -11.50 32.83 -15.53
N LEU A 242 -12.76 32.95 -15.13
CA LEU A 242 -13.61 31.84 -14.75
C LEU A 242 -13.86 30.89 -15.92
N SER A 243 -13.95 31.43 -17.14
CA SER A 243 -14.09 30.61 -18.35
C SER A 243 -12.83 29.77 -18.56
N LEU A 244 -11.65 30.38 -18.58
CA LEU A 244 -10.38 29.66 -18.69
C LEU A 244 -10.23 28.57 -17.61
N LEU A 245 -10.46 28.92 -16.34
CA LEU A 245 -10.34 27.98 -15.23
C LEU A 245 -11.31 26.80 -15.35
N TYR A 246 -12.54 27.03 -15.81
CA TYR A 246 -13.51 25.99 -16.08
C TYR A 246 -13.02 25.00 -17.14
N HIS A 247 -12.54 25.51 -18.28
CA HIS A 247 -12.04 24.68 -19.38
C HIS A 247 -10.79 23.88 -18.99
N LEU A 248 -9.86 24.50 -18.24
CA LEU A 248 -8.67 23.82 -17.72
C LEU A 248 -9.06 22.72 -16.71
N TRP A 249 -10.01 23.00 -15.83
CA TRP A 249 -10.44 22.02 -14.83
C TRP A 249 -11.19 20.85 -15.45
N ILE A 250 -12.13 21.10 -16.37
CA ILE A 250 -12.90 20.04 -17.03
C ILE A 250 -12.00 19.18 -17.92
N SER A 251 -11.07 19.78 -18.68
CA SER A 251 -10.09 19.02 -19.48
C SER A 251 -9.14 18.19 -18.61
N GLY A 252 -8.62 18.75 -17.51
CA GLY A 252 -7.80 18.01 -16.55
C GLY A 252 -8.58 16.87 -15.87
N THR A 253 -9.86 17.09 -15.56
CA THR A 253 -10.75 16.07 -14.99
C THR A 253 -10.99 14.95 -15.99
N PHE A 254 -11.24 15.27 -17.26
CA PHE A 254 -11.40 14.30 -18.34
C PHE A 254 -10.14 13.43 -18.51
N LEU A 255 -8.96 14.06 -18.60
CA LEU A 255 -7.68 13.36 -18.69
C LEU A 255 -7.49 12.37 -17.52
N LEU A 256 -7.62 12.83 -16.28
CA LEU A 256 -7.44 11.96 -15.10
C LEU A 256 -8.52 10.88 -14.99
N LEU A 257 -9.76 11.20 -15.37
CA LEU A 257 -10.87 10.24 -15.37
C LEU A 257 -10.59 9.06 -16.31
N THR A 258 -10.14 9.33 -17.55
CA THR A 258 -9.82 8.27 -18.52
C THR A 258 -8.70 7.36 -18.02
N TRP A 259 -7.66 7.93 -17.41
CA TRP A 259 -6.54 7.17 -16.86
C TRP A 259 -6.94 6.35 -15.63
N TYR A 260 -7.70 6.92 -14.70
CA TYR A 260 -8.18 6.19 -13.53
C TYR A 260 -9.19 5.09 -13.86
N ILE A 261 -10.07 5.29 -14.86
CA ILE A 261 -10.94 4.22 -15.38
C ILE A 261 -10.09 3.09 -15.95
N THR A 262 -9.03 3.40 -16.70
CA THR A 262 -8.14 2.38 -17.29
C THR A 262 -7.43 1.57 -16.21
N VAL A 263 -6.90 2.22 -15.16
CA VAL A 263 -6.28 1.53 -14.01
C VAL A 263 -7.31 0.71 -13.23
N LEU A 264 -8.50 1.24 -12.98
CA LEU A 264 -9.57 0.54 -12.27
C LEU A 264 -9.99 -0.73 -12.99
N LEU A 265 -10.26 -0.65 -14.30
CA LEU A 265 -10.61 -1.82 -15.10
C LEU A 265 -9.47 -2.84 -15.09
N PHE A 266 -8.23 -2.39 -15.22
CA PHE A 266 -7.08 -3.29 -15.22
C PHE A 266 -7.01 -4.08 -13.91
N ARG A 267 -7.15 -3.41 -12.77
CA ARG A 267 -7.21 -4.04 -11.44
C ARG A 267 -8.35 -5.05 -11.35
N ILE A 268 -9.56 -4.71 -11.81
CA ILE A 268 -10.74 -5.61 -11.76
C ILE A 268 -10.54 -6.87 -12.60
N PHE A 269 -10.00 -6.74 -13.83
CA PHE A 269 -9.84 -7.87 -14.74
C PHE A 269 -8.68 -8.79 -14.35
N VAL A 270 -7.55 -8.23 -13.92
CA VAL A 270 -6.38 -9.04 -13.53
C VAL A 270 -6.63 -9.81 -12.23
N THR A 271 -7.37 -9.22 -11.27
CA THR A 271 -7.68 -9.84 -9.96
C THR A 271 -8.90 -10.76 -9.98
N GLU A 272 -9.42 -11.06 -11.16
CA GLU A 272 -10.51 -12.02 -11.31
C GLU A 272 -10.06 -13.41 -10.81
N VAL A 273 -10.94 -14.09 -10.08
CA VAL A 273 -10.69 -15.44 -9.58
C VAL A 273 -10.40 -16.36 -10.76
N TYR A 274 -9.43 -17.25 -10.58
CA TYR A 274 -9.13 -18.29 -11.55
C TYR A 274 -9.05 -19.62 -10.83
N SER A 275 -9.90 -20.55 -11.23
CA SER A 275 -9.95 -21.89 -10.64
C SER A 275 -8.93 -22.77 -11.36
N PHE A 276 -7.92 -23.24 -10.62
CA PHE A 276 -6.92 -24.17 -11.16
C PHE A 276 -7.39 -25.61 -10.97
N PRO A 277 -7.23 -26.50 -11.96
CA PRO A 277 -7.50 -27.92 -11.74
C PRO A 277 -6.56 -28.47 -10.66
N VAL A 278 -7.05 -29.31 -9.75
CA VAL A 278 -6.21 -29.93 -8.71
C VAL A 278 -5.43 -31.10 -9.32
N GLN A 279 -6.12 -31.92 -10.12
CA GLN A 279 -5.56 -32.99 -10.93
C GLN A 279 -5.91 -32.76 -12.40
N SER A 280 -5.00 -33.08 -13.33
CA SER A 280 -5.28 -33.04 -14.75
C SER A 280 -5.71 -34.41 -15.25
N THR A 281 -6.70 -34.44 -16.14
CA THR A 281 -7.11 -35.66 -16.87
C THR A 281 -6.06 -36.07 -17.90
N PHE A 282 -5.22 -35.13 -18.36
CA PHE A 282 -4.15 -35.35 -19.32
C PHE A 282 -2.80 -34.94 -18.71
N THR A 283 -1.76 -35.73 -18.96
CA THR A 283 -0.40 -35.49 -18.43
C THR A 283 0.22 -34.21 -18.96
N GLU A 284 -0.18 -33.76 -20.16
CA GLU A 284 0.29 -32.52 -20.79
C GLU A 284 -0.15 -31.25 -20.02
N ASP A 285 -1.30 -31.29 -19.36
CA ASP A 285 -1.87 -30.18 -18.58
C ASP A 285 -1.49 -30.23 -17.09
N ALA A 286 -0.70 -31.23 -16.65
CA ALA A 286 -0.29 -31.38 -15.25
C ALA A 286 0.49 -30.17 -14.71
N HIS A 287 1.14 -29.41 -15.61
CA HIS A 287 1.86 -28.18 -15.27
C HIS A 287 0.94 -26.98 -14.96
N GLN A 288 -0.34 -27.06 -15.33
CA GLN A 288 -1.36 -26.04 -15.03
C GLN A 288 -2.11 -26.34 -13.73
N CYS A 289 -1.84 -27.49 -13.11
CA CYS A 289 -2.48 -27.88 -11.87
C CYS A 289 -2.01 -27.04 -10.69
N LEU A 290 -2.95 -26.81 -9.76
CA LEU A 290 -2.74 -26.01 -8.56
C LEU A 290 -1.42 -26.32 -7.83
N PRO A 291 -1.05 -27.59 -7.54
CA PRO A 291 0.18 -27.88 -6.79
C PRO A 291 1.45 -27.49 -7.55
N LYS A 292 1.46 -27.62 -8.88
CA LYS A 292 2.60 -27.27 -9.73
C LYS A 292 2.73 -25.76 -9.93
N VAL A 293 1.62 -25.04 -9.97
CA VAL A 293 1.62 -23.58 -10.09
C VAL A 293 2.11 -22.92 -8.80
N ILE A 294 1.72 -23.43 -7.62
CA ILE A 294 2.15 -22.89 -6.33
C ILE A 294 3.64 -23.18 -6.06
N THR A 295 4.11 -24.38 -6.40
CA THR A 295 5.52 -24.80 -6.21
C THR A 295 6.49 -24.31 -7.31
N GLY A 296 5.97 -23.93 -8.47
CA GLY A 296 6.78 -23.53 -9.63
C GLY A 296 7.36 -22.12 -9.54
N THR A 297 8.41 -21.87 -10.32
CA THR A 297 8.98 -20.53 -10.54
C THR A 297 8.13 -19.73 -11.54
N GLN A 298 6.92 -19.39 -11.11
CA GLN A 298 5.92 -18.66 -11.90
C GLN A 298 5.93 -17.16 -11.57
N PRO A 299 5.37 -16.28 -12.43
CA PRO A 299 5.21 -14.87 -12.07
C PRO A 299 4.37 -14.72 -10.80
N MET A 300 4.74 -13.78 -9.94
CA MET A 300 4.17 -13.61 -8.60
C MET A 300 2.63 -13.50 -8.60
N ILE A 301 2.05 -12.82 -9.59
CA ILE A 301 0.60 -12.72 -9.77
C ILE A 301 -0.09 -14.09 -9.85
N LEU A 302 0.54 -15.06 -10.52
CA LEU A 302 -0.04 -16.40 -10.68
C LEU A 302 0.02 -17.16 -9.35
N LYS A 303 1.10 -16.99 -8.57
CA LYS A 303 1.20 -17.53 -7.22
C LYS A 303 0.13 -16.97 -6.29
N PHE A 304 -0.17 -15.67 -6.40
CA PHE A 304 -1.27 -15.04 -5.67
C PHE A 304 -2.64 -15.61 -6.09
N LEU A 305 -2.92 -15.72 -7.39
CA LEU A 305 -4.16 -16.34 -7.89
C LEU A 305 -4.31 -17.79 -7.42
N ALA A 306 -3.23 -18.56 -7.45
CA ALA A 306 -3.25 -19.97 -7.05
C ALA A 306 -3.48 -20.13 -5.54
N LEU A 307 -2.84 -19.31 -4.70
CA LEU A 307 -3.10 -19.32 -3.25
C LEU A 307 -4.51 -18.84 -2.91
N GLN A 308 -5.03 -17.85 -3.66
CA GLN A 308 -6.42 -17.43 -3.54
C GLN A 308 -7.38 -18.58 -3.87
N ASP A 309 -7.15 -19.30 -4.96
CA ASP A 309 -7.94 -20.48 -5.34
C ASP A 309 -7.83 -21.57 -4.27
N LEU A 310 -6.63 -21.86 -3.74
CA LEU A 310 -6.44 -22.82 -2.64
C LEU A 310 -7.29 -22.46 -1.41
N ALA A 311 -7.32 -21.18 -1.02
CA ALA A 311 -8.13 -20.72 0.09
C ALA A 311 -9.63 -20.90 -0.18
N LEU A 312 -10.11 -20.59 -1.39
CA LEU A 312 -11.53 -20.76 -1.76
C LEU A 312 -11.92 -22.23 -1.86
N LEU A 313 -11.06 -23.05 -2.47
CA LEU A 313 -11.20 -24.49 -2.61
C LEU A 313 -11.37 -25.14 -1.23
N SER A 314 -10.45 -24.82 -0.32
CA SER A 314 -10.45 -25.40 1.02
C SER A 314 -11.75 -25.12 1.77
N GLN A 315 -12.36 -23.96 1.55
CA GLN A 315 -13.58 -23.54 2.22
C GLN A 315 -14.84 -24.13 1.58
N HIS A 316 -14.97 -24.04 0.25
CA HIS A 316 -16.28 -24.15 -0.39
C HIS A 316 -16.45 -25.40 -1.28
N SER A 317 -15.38 -26.09 -1.70
CA SER A 317 -15.48 -27.17 -2.70
C SER A 317 -15.10 -28.54 -2.15
N PRO A 318 -16.05 -29.35 -1.63
CA PRO A 318 -15.75 -30.68 -1.08
C PRO A 318 -15.17 -31.63 -2.12
N SER A 319 -15.69 -31.63 -3.35
CA SER A 319 -15.19 -32.47 -4.44
C SER A 319 -13.70 -32.27 -4.70
N ARG A 320 -13.26 -31.02 -4.84
CA ARG A 320 -11.85 -30.70 -5.07
C ARG A 320 -10.98 -30.95 -3.82
N ARG A 321 -11.54 -30.90 -2.60
CA ARG A 321 -10.79 -31.29 -1.38
C ARG A 321 -10.50 -32.78 -1.36
N LEU A 322 -11.43 -33.62 -1.78
CA LEU A 322 -11.21 -35.07 -1.91
C LEU A 322 -10.06 -35.37 -2.88
N GLU A 323 -9.95 -34.62 -3.98
CA GLU A 323 -8.80 -34.72 -4.90
C GLU A 323 -7.47 -34.36 -4.19
N VAL A 324 -7.46 -33.40 -3.27
CA VAL A 324 -6.27 -33.03 -2.49
C VAL A 324 -5.81 -34.17 -1.58
N PHE A 325 -6.75 -34.91 -1.00
CA PHE A 325 -6.47 -36.06 -0.12
C PHE A 325 -6.25 -37.37 -0.89
N SER A 326 -6.34 -37.34 -2.23
CA SER A 326 -6.16 -38.54 -3.05
C SER A 326 -4.70 -39.00 -3.10
N LEU A 327 -4.53 -40.32 -3.26
CA LEU A 327 -3.24 -40.95 -3.47
C LEU A 327 -2.92 -41.09 -4.96
N SER A 328 -1.68 -40.81 -5.31
CA SER A 328 -1.18 -41.01 -6.68
C SER A 328 -1.08 -42.49 -7.03
N GLN A 329 -1.36 -42.80 -8.30
CA GLN A 329 -1.24 -44.15 -8.87
C GLN A 329 -0.19 -44.14 -10.00
N PRO A 330 0.73 -45.12 -10.07
CA PRO A 330 1.00 -46.18 -9.09
C PRO A 330 1.89 -45.66 -7.93
N GLY A 331 1.68 -46.15 -6.71
CA GLY A 331 2.58 -45.89 -5.57
C GLY A 331 1.92 -45.44 -4.26
N GLY A 332 0.64 -45.05 -4.28
CA GLY A 332 -0.09 -44.76 -3.04
C GLY A 332 0.46 -43.57 -2.25
N HIS A 333 1.18 -42.66 -2.90
CA HIS A 333 1.78 -41.50 -2.23
C HIS A 333 0.91 -40.25 -2.34
N PRO A 334 0.76 -39.45 -1.26
CA PRO A 334 -0.06 -38.24 -1.25
C PRO A 334 0.70 -37.03 -1.81
N HIS A 335 1.11 -37.09 -3.08
CA HIS A 335 1.93 -36.05 -3.68
C HIS A 335 1.24 -34.67 -3.71
N ILE A 336 -0.08 -34.62 -3.88
CA ILE A 336 -0.85 -33.38 -3.95
C ILE A 336 -0.83 -32.68 -2.59
N TRP A 337 -1.27 -33.36 -1.53
CA TRP A 337 -1.19 -32.85 -0.17
C TRP A 337 0.24 -32.44 0.22
N THR A 338 1.22 -33.30 -0.06
CA THR A 338 2.62 -33.04 0.30
C THR A 338 3.15 -31.78 -0.40
N ALA A 339 2.84 -31.59 -1.68
CA ALA A 339 3.25 -30.40 -2.42
C ALA A 339 2.60 -29.12 -1.88
N LEU A 340 1.29 -29.15 -1.63
CA LEU A 340 0.54 -28.00 -1.13
C LEU A 340 0.94 -27.62 0.31
N SER A 341 0.97 -28.60 1.21
CA SER A 341 1.33 -28.39 2.62
C SER A 341 2.78 -27.92 2.75
N LYS A 342 3.73 -28.53 2.03
CA LYS A 342 5.14 -28.12 2.06
C LYS A 342 5.33 -26.66 1.62
N GLU A 343 4.68 -26.25 0.53
CA GLU A 343 4.80 -24.87 0.02
C GLU A 343 4.07 -23.85 0.90
N CYS A 344 2.93 -24.21 1.49
CA CYS A 344 2.28 -23.33 2.47
C CYS A 344 3.14 -23.18 3.73
N LEU A 345 3.72 -24.26 4.21
CA LEU A 345 4.59 -24.25 5.40
C LEU A 345 5.89 -23.47 5.14
N SER A 346 6.50 -23.58 3.95
CA SER A 346 7.68 -22.80 3.60
C SER A 346 7.39 -21.30 3.57
N LEU A 347 6.26 -20.88 2.99
CA LEU A 347 5.84 -19.47 3.00
C LEU A 347 5.71 -18.93 4.43
N LEU A 348 5.10 -19.72 5.33
CA LEU A 348 4.91 -19.33 6.73
C LEU A 348 6.24 -19.32 7.51
N SER A 349 7.14 -20.28 7.27
CA SER A 349 8.47 -20.29 7.89
C SER A 349 9.31 -19.11 7.40
N ASP A 350 9.30 -18.81 6.10
CA ASP A 350 10.04 -17.68 5.53
C ASP A 350 9.57 -16.34 6.12
N LEU A 351 8.27 -16.17 6.34
CA LEU A 351 7.74 -15.00 7.04
C LEU A 351 8.20 -14.97 8.50
N THR A 352 8.19 -16.11 9.18
CA THR A 352 8.63 -16.22 10.58
C THR A 352 10.10 -15.82 10.72
N GLU A 353 10.96 -16.32 9.85
CA GLU A 353 12.38 -15.98 9.82
C GLU A 353 12.60 -14.48 9.56
N ARG A 354 11.87 -13.89 8.60
CA ARG A 354 11.93 -12.44 8.35
C ARG A 354 11.49 -11.62 9.56
N LEU A 355 10.45 -12.05 10.28
CA LEU A 355 9.96 -11.39 11.50
C LEU A 355 11.00 -11.46 12.63
N VAL A 356 11.62 -12.63 12.83
CA VAL A 356 12.66 -12.83 13.85
C VAL A 356 13.89 -11.98 13.52
N ALA A 357 14.38 -12.01 12.27
CA ALA A 357 15.52 -11.20 11.85
C ALA A 357 15.24 -9.69 12.01
N HIS A 358 14.03 -9.23 11.68
CA HIS A 358 13.65 -7.84 11.92
C HIS A 358 13.63 -7.50 13.42
N HIS A 359 13.17 -8.43 14.27
CA HIS A 359 13.21 -8.22 15.71
C HIS A 359 14.65 -8.11 16.24
N ASP A 360 15.55 -8.99 15.80
CA ASP A 360 16.95 -9.00 16.23
C ASP A 360 17.70 -7.73 15.79
N THR A 361 17.43 -7.24 14.58
CA THR A 361 17.99 -5.96 14.09
C THR A 361 17.48 -4.77 14.89
N VAL A 362 16.20 -4.76 15.30
CA VAL A 362 15.66 -3.71 16.17
C VAL A 362 16.23 -3.80 17.59
N ALA A 363 16.39 -5.01 18.13
CA ALA A 363 16.96 -5.23 19.47
C ALA A 363 18.44 -4.82 19.54
N THR A 364 19.24 -5.14 18.52
CA THR A 364 20.66 -4.75 18.43
C THR A 364 20.83 -3.24 18.27
N ASN A 365 20.00 -2.59 17.44
CA ASN A 365 20.01 -1.13 17.29
C ASN A 365 19.55 -0.40 18.57
N GLY A 366 18.58 -0.98 19.30
CA GLY A 366 18.17 -0.48 20.62
C GLY A 366 19.28 -0.60 21.67
N ARG A 367 20.04 -1.69 21.65
CA ARG A 367 21.18 -1.95 22.55
C ARG A 367 22.40 -1.08 22.23
N ALA A 368 22.67 -0.81 20.96
CA ALA A 368 23.72 0.13 20.54
C ALA A 368 23.44 1.57 21.02
N LYS A 369 22.15 1.95 21.20
CA LYS A 369 21.75 3.24 21.75
C LYS A 369 21.83 3.32 23.28
N SER A 370 22.01 2.20 24.00
CA SER A 370 22.13 2.19 25.48
C SER A 370 23.56 2.08 26.00
N GLN A 371 24.56 1.82 25.15
CA GLN A 371 25.98 1.85 25.53
C GLN A 371 26.64 3.19 25.13
N SER A 372 26.26 4.26 25.82
CA SER A 372 27.12 5.44 25.95
C SER A 372 26.93 6.09 27.32
N THR A 373 27.17 5.35 28.40
CA THR A 373 27.49 5.94 29.70
C THR A 373 28.37 4.98 30.49
N GLY A 374 29.62 5.38 30.70
CA GLY A 374 30.46 5.00 31.84
C GLY A 374 30.98 3.57 31.88
N GLY A 375 32.15 3.34 31.28
CA GLY A 375 33.05 2.26 31.68
C GLY A 375 34.47 2.81 31.66
N GLU A 376 35.03 3.13 32.82
CA GLU A 376 36.44 3.49 32.98
C GLU A 376 37.36 2.35 32.50
N PRO A 377 38.50 2.65 31.85
CA PRO A 377 39.55 1.67 31.62
C PRO A 377 40.58 1.74 32.75
N SER A 378 40.96 0.58 33.30
CA SER A 378 42.18 0.42 34.10
C SER A 378 43.19 -0.47 33.34
N PRO A 379 44.51 -0.23 33.47
CA PRO A 379 45.48 -0.57 32.43
C PRO A 379 46.23 -1.89 32.66
N GLN A 380 46.63 -2.48 31.52
CA GLN A 380 47.89 -3.19 31.20
C GLN A 380 48.44 -4.31 32.11
N SER A 381 48.70 -5.47 31.50
CA SER A 381 49.97 -6.22 31.64
C SER A 381 50.17 -7.19 30.47
N GLU A 382 51.01 -6.74 29.53
CA GLU A 382 52.14 -7.38 28.86
C GLU A 382 52.33 -8.92 28.68
N VAL A 383 52.77 -9.22 27.44
CA VAL A 383 53.78 -10.22 26.99
C VAL A 383 53.34 -11.63 26.52
N LEU A 384 53.18 -11.72 25.19
CA LEU A 384 53.93 -12.52 24.19
C LEU A 384 54.42 -13.96 24.54
N ILE A 385 54.12 -14.94 23.66
CA ILE A 385 55.06 -15.83 22.88
C ILE A 385 54.47 -17.23 22.52
N THR A 386 54.41 -17.51 21.20
CA THR A 386 54.49 -18.82 20.46
C THR A 386 53.46 -19.94 20.76
N SER A 387 53.15 -20.94 19.92
CA SER A 387 53.53 -21.45 18.59
C SER A 387 52.59 -22.64 18.27
N VAL A 388 52.38 -22.93 16.97
CA VAL A 388 52.30 -24.27 16.34
C VAL A 388 51.35 -25.34 16.93
N GLY A 389 50.55 -25.98 16.06
CA GLY A 389 50.23 -27.41 16.25
C GLY A 389 48.86 -27.89 15.82
N MET A 390 48.88 -28.76 14.83
CA MET A 390 47.84 -29.51 14.14
C MET A 390 47.11 -30.57 15.00
N GLU A 391 45.87 -30.87 14.60
CA GLU A 391 45.14 -32.17 14.62
C GLU A 391 44.53 -32.82 15.91
N ASP A 392 43.20 -32.99 15.81
CA ASP A 392 42.35 -34.17 16.01
C ASP A 392 42.13 -34.91 17.37
N MET A 393 40.82 -35.00 17.67
CA MET A 393 40.01 -36.16 18.10
C MET A 393 40.33 -36.89 19.42
N LYS A 394 39.41 -36.79 20.41
CA LYS A 394 38.99 -37.90 21.30
C LYS A 394 37.75 -37.56 22.15
N THR A 395 36.72 -38.41 22.08
CA THR A 395 35.64 -38.61 23.07
C THR A 395 36.13 -39.60 24.15
N PRO A 396 35.59 -39.67 25.40
CA PRO A 396 34.19 -40.06 25.74
C PRO A 396 33.52 -39.31 26.93
N ARG A 397 32.17 -39.41 27.01
CA ARG A 397 31.25 -38.98 28.10
C ARG A 397 31.38 -39.85 29.38
N PRO A 398 30.65 -39.65 30.52
CA PRO A 398 29.58 -38.67 30.87
C PRO A 398 29.69 -37.98 32.26
N GLY A 399 28.92 -36.91 32.49
CA GLY A 399 28.73 -36.33 33.84
C GLY A 399 27.75 -35.15 33.92
N ALA A 400 26.48 -35.47 34.21
CA ALA A 400 25.50 -34.74 35.02
C ALA A 400 25.10 -33.25 34.74
N LEU A 401 23.78 -33.14 34.56
CA LEU A 401 22.83 -32.13 35.07
C LEU A 401 22.44 -30.91 34.22
N ILE A 402 21.23 -31.04 33.71
CA ILE A 402 20.30 -30.09 33.09
C ILE A 402 19.89 -28.99 34.10
N ARG A 403 19.77 -27.74 33.63
CA ARG A 403 18.82 -26.78 34.22
C ARG A 403 18.25 -25.81 33.17
N THR A 404 16.95 -25.95 32.91
CA THR A 404 16.07 -25.00 32.22
C THR A 404 15.58 -23.90 33.19
N PRO A 405 15.26 -22.68 32.73
CA PRO A 405 14.54 -21.70 33.53
C PRO A 405 13.03 -21.81 33.28
N GLY A 406 12.30 -22.15 34.33
CA GLY A 406 10.84 -22.23 34.37
C GLY A 406 10.15 -20.90 34.70
N SER A 407 8.85 -20.95 34.49
CA SER A 407 7.78 -19.97 34.65
C SER A 407 7.78 -19.11 35.93
N VAL A 408 7.27 -17.88 35.79
CA VAL A 408 6.76 -17.07 36.90
C VAL A 408 5.34 -16.59 36.55
N PHE A 409 4.36 -17.37 36.95
CA PHE A 409 2.97 -16.95 37.18
C PHE A 409 2.60 -17.49 38.56
N LEU A 410 2.51 -16.63 39.60
CA LEU A 410 1.57 -16.77 40.73
C LEU A 410 1.74 -15.63 41.77
N ARG A 411 0.64 -14.93 42.03
CA ARG A 411 0.20 -14.33 43.32
C ARG A 411 -1.25 -13.89 43.09
N SER A 412 -2.24 -14.08 43.95
CA SER A 412 -2.39 -14.75 45.24
C SER A 412 -3.90 -14.79 45.53
N SER A 413 -4.37 -15.81 46.25
CA SER A 413 -5.76 -16.00 46.68
C SER A 413 -5.98 -15.62 48.15
N VAL A 414 -7.16 -15.07 48.47
CA VAL A 414 -7.92 -15.13 49.75
C VAL A 414 -9.38 -14.78 49.36
N GLY A 415 -10.50 -15.42 49.71
CA GLY A 415 -10.87 -16.60 50.50
C GLY A 415 -12.42 -16.68 50.54
N ALA A 416 -12.97 -17.88 50.81
CA ALA A 416 -14.39 -18.28 51.03
C ALA A 416 -15.34 -18.28 49.79
N GLY A 417 -16.21 -19.27 49.52
CA GLY A 417 -16.56 -20.55 50.13
C GLY A 417 -17.71 -21.20 49.33
N LEU A 418 -17.56 -22.50 49.02
CA LEU A 418 -18.55 -23.57 48.73
C LEU A 418 -19.92 -23.29 48.04
N ARG A 419 -20.10 -23.82 46.81
CA ARG A 419 -21.17 -24.77 46.34
C ARG A 419 -21.48 -24.60 44.83
N THR A 420 -21.44 -25.71 44.08
CA THR A 420 -22.08 -25.94 42.77
C THR A 420 -23.39 -26.73 43.01
N PRO A 421 -24.43 -26.78 42.12
CA PRO A 421 -24.29 -27.04 40.67
C PRO A 421 -25.33 -26.44 39.67
N LEU A 422 -25.02 -26.64 38.37
CA LEU A 422 -25.90 -26.86 37.19
C LEU A 422 -26.64 -25.68 36.45
N THR A 423 -26.08 -25.35 35.28
CA THR A 423 -26.68 -25.21 33.91
C THR A 423 -27.32 -23.90 33.37
N ILE A 424 -26.82 -23.58 32.15
CA ILE A 424 -27.31 -22.81 30.97
C ILE A 424 -27.26 -21.25 30.95
N PRO A 425 -27.16 -20.59 29.76
CA PRO A 425 -25.96 -19.85 29.37
C PRO A 425 -26.29 -18.41 28.88
N PHE A 426 -25.31 -17.74 28.26
CA PHE A 426 -25.37 -16.43 27.59
C PHE A 426 -25.14 -15.18 28.47
N THR A 427 -23.94 -14.62 28.36
CA THR A 427 -23.75 -13.17 28.28
C THR A 427 -22.88 -12.87 27.03
N PRO A 428 -23.24 -11.89 26.19
CA PRO A 428 -22.42 -11.51 25.05
C PRO A 428 -21.29 -10.57 25.50
N ASP A 429 -20.06 -10.86 25.09
CA ASP A 429 -18.92 -9.96 25.23
C ASP A 429 -19.20 -8.61 24.53
N LEU A 430 -19.18 -7.53 25.31
CA LEU A 430 -19.49 -6.17 24.85
C LEU A 430 -18.38 -5.48 24.04
N ASP A 431 -17.35 -6.24 23.65
CA ASP A 431 -16.19 -5.77 22.88
C ASP A 431 -16.16 -6.29 21.43
N SER A 432 -17.29 -6.78 20.91
CA SER A 432 -17.39 -7.13 19.49
C SER A 432 -17.55 -5.88 18.60
N PRO A 433 -16.86 -5.80 17.45
CA PRO A 433 -16.87 -4.63 16.56
C PRO A 433 -18.16 -4.47 15.73
N PHE A 434 -19.23 -5.23 16.03
CA PHE A 434 -20.50 -5.20 15.29
C PHE A 434 -21.69 -4.71 16.12
N SER A 435 -21.47 -4.16 17.31
CA SER A 435 -22.55 -3.60 18.14
C SER A 435 -22.82 -2.12 17.79
N SER A 436 -24.08 -1.80 17.48
CA SER A 436 -24.52 -0.45 17.08
C SER A 436 -24.68 0.49 18.29
N PRO A 437 -24.57 1.83 18.11
CA PRO A 437 -24.46 2.78 19.22
C PRO A 437 -25.74 2.94 20.07
N ALA A 438 -26.86 2.36 19.64
CA ALA A 438 -28.16 2.52 20.28
C ALA A 438 -28.29 1.71 21.58
N LEU A 439 -27.52 0.62 21.75
CA LEU A 439 -27.65 -0.28 22.90
C LEU A 439 -26.87 0.15 24.16
N ARG A 440 -25.95 1.12 24.03
CA ARG A 440 -25.13 1.61 25.16
C ARG A 440 -25.84 2.60 26.08
N ARG A 441 -27.08 3.00 25.76
CA ARG A 441 -27.77 4.08 26.48
C ARG A 441 -28.88 3.60 27.44
N LEU A 442 -28.96 2.29 27.72
CA LEU A 442 -30.12 1.70 28.40
C LEU A 442 -29.83 0.89 29.68
N THR A 443 -28.66 1.05 30.32
CA THR A 443 -28.43 0.42 31.64
C THR A 443 -27.62 1.32 32.57
N GLY A 444 -28.32 2.03 33.45
CA GLY A 444 -27.82 2.62 34.69
C GLY A 444 -28.89 2.47 35.79
N PRO A 445 -28.55 2.32 37.08
CA PRO A 445 -29.46 1.76 38.08
C PRO A 445 -30.57 2.72 38.55
N LEU A 446 -31.74 2.15 38.87
CA LEU A 446 -32.98 2.72 39.44
C LEU A 446 -32.79 3.05 40.94
N GLU A 447 -33.18 4.22 41.51
CA GLU A 447 -34.50 4.57 42.14
C GLU A 447 -34.30 5.83 43.06
N PRO A 448 -35.33 6.50 43.67
CA PRO A 448 -36.63 6.98 43.16
C PRO A 448 -37.05 8.41 43.67
N GLN A 449 -38.18 8.91 43.12
CA GLN A 449 -39.11 9.98 43.61
C GLN A 449 -38.93 11.46 43.15
N GLY A 450 -39.99 12.00 42.52
CA GLY A 450 -40.45 13.39 42.75
C GLY A 450 -40.75 14.34 41.57
N ALA A 451 -41.91 14.17 40.90
CA ALA A 451 -42.87 15.18 40.39
C ALA A 451 -42.50 16.43 39.49
N LEU A 452 -43.25 16.52 38.36
CA LEU A 452 -43.88 17.70 37.69
C LEU A 452 -43.06 18.73 36.84
N SER A 453 -43.09 18.52 35.51
CA SER A 453 -43.38 19.42 34.35
C SER A 453 -42.76 20.86 34.22
N PRO A 454 -42.94 21.61 33.09
CA PRO A 454 -41.81 22.03 32.23
C PRO A 454 -41.72 23.56 31.98
N GLY A 455 -40.58 24.04 31.44
CA GLY A 455 -40.56 25.32 30.71
C GLY A 455 -39.36 26.25 30.94
N PHE A 456 -38.76 26.65 29.82
CA PHE A 456 -38.12 27.94 29.51
C PHE A 456 -36.92 28.48 30.32
N SER A 457 -35.80 28.53 29.58
CA SER A 457 -34.97 29.72 29.30
C SER A 457 -33.88 30.18 30.28
N SER A 458 -32.76 30.51 29.62
CA SER A 458 -31.68 31.43 29.99
C SER A 458 -30.59 30.94 30.96
N ILE A 459 -29.34 31.21 30.55
CA ILE A 459 -28.16 31.68 31.33
C ILE A 459 -26.90 31.29 30.51
N GLN A 460 -26.21 32.23 29.86
CA GLN A 460 -25.10 33.04 30.37
C GLN A 460 -23.74 32.29 30.36
N SER A 461 -22.76 32.79 29.58
CA SER A 461 -21.32 32.42 29.68
C SER A 461 -20.71 32.99 30.98
N PRO A 462 -19.53 32.58 31.53
CA PRO A 462 -18.22 32.61 30.83
C PRO A 462 -17.10 31.63 31.35
N HIS A 463 -16.04 31.38 30.58
CA HIS A 463 -14.66 31.57 31.09
C HIS A 463 -13.56 31.49 30.02
N VAL A 464 -12.85 32.61 29.93
CA VAL A 464 -11.58 32.82 29.23
C VAL A 464 -10.46 32.31 30.13
N MET A 465 -9.53 31.50 29.59
CA MET A 465 -8.15 31.50 30.09
C MET A 465 -7.18 31.22 28.94
N ARG A 466 -6.50 32.31 28.57
CA ARG A 466 -5.38 32.44 27.63
C ARG A 466 -4.10 32.05 28.38
N ARG A 467 -3.34 31.05 27.91
CA ARG A 467 -1.93 30.86 28.33
C ARG A 467 -1.02 31.10 27.14
N GLY A 468 -0.32 32.23 27.18
CA GLY A 468 0.77 32.58 26.26
C GLY A 468 2.11 31.96 26.65
N PRO A 469 3.14 32.09 25.79
CA PRO A 469 4.42 31.37 25.90
C PRO A 469 5.41 32.07 26.84
N LYS A 470 6.25 31.29 27.54
CA LYS A 470 7.32 31.79 28.42
C LYS A 470 8.57 32.15 27.61
N LEU A 471 9.00 33.41 27.78
CA LEU A 471 10.21 34.04 27.29
C LEU A 471 11.41 33.81 28.25
N TRP A 472 12.60 34.03 27.69
CA TRP A 472 13.95 33.88 28.24
C TRP A 472 14.40 35.03 29.17
N SER A 473 15.37 34.72 30.05
CA SER A 473 16.41 35.60 30.67
C SER A 473 15.92 36.80 31.53
N ALA A 474 16.61 37.32 32.55
CA ALA A 474 18.01 37.28 32.97
C ALA A 474 18.14 37.53 34.50
N SER A 475 19.37 37.39 35.01
CA SER A 475 19.81 37.42 36.39
C SER A 475 20.35 38.79 36.87
N THR A 476 20.02 39.10 38.14
CA THR A 476 20.83 39.70 39.23
C THR A 476 21.42 41.12 39.11
N ASP A 477 21.10 41.95 40.12
CA ASP A 477 21.65 43.28 40.39
C ASP A 477 23.00 43.29 41.13
N SER A 478 23.81 44.29 40.74
CA SER A 478 24.78 45.08 41.53
C SER A 478 26.08 44.43 42.05
N GLN A 479 27.22 44.99 41.62
CA GLN A 479 28.29 45.57 42.47
C GLN A 479 29.35 46.21 41.55
N LEU A 480 29.88 47.35 42.00
CA LEU A 480 30.68 48.32 41.24
C LEU A 480 31.97 48.57 42.04
N ASN A 481 33.15 48.32 41.46
CA ASN A 481 34.43 49.01 41.73
C ASN A 481 35.59 48.36 40.95
N GLY A 482 36.55 49.19 40.52
CA GLY A 482 37.64 48.79 39.61
C GLY A 482 39.08 48.94 40.17
N SER A 483 40.01 48.44 39.33
CA SER A 483 41.50 48.60 39.26
C SER A 483 42.41 47.66 40.11
N PRO A 484 43.72 47.43 39.76
CA PRO A 484 44.23 46.53 38.71
C PRO A 484 45.34 45.51 39.20
N PRO A 485 46.35 45.03 38.41
CA PRO A 485 46.66 43.61 38.06
C PRO A 485 47.88 42.98 38.82
N PRO A 486 48.35 41.74 38.50
CA PRO A 486 49.56 41.65 37.64
C PRO A 486 49.66 40.44 36.69
N SER A 487 50.71 40.53 35.88
CA SER A 487 51.14 39.93 34.61
C SER A 487 51.26 38.40 34.48
N PRO A 488 51.41 37.88 33.22
CA PRO A 488 51.38 36.46 32.88
C PRO A 488 52.78 35.84 32.66
N GLY A 489 52.83 34.52 32.63
CA GLY A 489 53.87 33.73 31.95
C GLY A 489 53.64 32.22 32.09
N PRO A 490 54.26 31.37 31.26
CA PRO A 490 54.32 31.38 29.81
C PRO A 490 53.51 30.20 29.20
N ALA A 491 53.22 30.27 27.90
CA ALA A 491 52.47 29.27 27.15
C ALA A 491 53.17 27.90 27.04
N PRO A 492 52.39 26.81 26.88
CA PRO A 492 52.80 25.71 26.01
C PRO A 492 51.84 25.52 24.81
N SER A 493 52.45 25.01 23.75
CA SER A 493 51.98 24.72 22.38
C SER A 493 50.82 23.70 22.27
N PRO A 494 50.19 23.57 21.08
CA PRO A 494 48.83 23.05 20.96
C PRO A 494 48.76 21.51 20.98
N SER A 495 47.84 20.97 21.78
CA SER A 495 47.47 19.55 21.73
C SER A 495 46.46 19.30 20.59
N GLN A 496 46.81 18.32 19.78
CA GLN A 496 46.11 17.75 18.62
C GLN A 496 44.58 17.83 18.65
N ALA A 497 44.01 18.39 17.57
CA ALA A 497 42.60 18.35 17.28
C ALA A 497 42.15 16.89 17.05
N GLN A 498 41.42 16.31 18.00
CA GLN A 498 40.52 15.19 17.72
C GLN A 498 39.48 15.64 16.70
N LEU A 499 39.61 15.17 15.46
CA LEU A 499 38.57 15.30 14.45
C LEU A 499 37.29 14.64 14.95
N LYS A 500 36.34 15.44 15.43
CA LYS A 500 34.93 15.04 15.54
C LYS A 500 34.46 14.60 14.15
N PRO A 501 33.76 13.45 14.01
CA PRO A 501 33.17 13.08 12.73
C PRO A 501 32.23 14.20 12.28
N SER A 502 32.36 14.59 11.01
CA SER A 502 31.67 15.75 10.45
C SER A 502 30.15 15.64 10.64
N PHE A 503 29.50 16.77 10.93
CA PHE A 503 28.04 16.88 11.07
C PHE A 503 27.30 16.21 9.90
N LEU A 504 27.87 16.23 8.69
CA LEU A 504 27.34 15.55 7.52
C LEU A 504 27.32 14.03 7.67
N VAL A 505 28.37 13.41 8.22
CA VAL A 505 28.39 11.96 8.47
C VAL A 505 27.38 11.59 9.54
N THR A 506 27.29 12.35 10.64
CA THR A 506 26.29 12.12 11.70
C THR A 506 24.86 12.39 11.22
N PHE A 507 24.67 13.39 10.36
CA PHE A 507 23.39 13.74 9.75
C PHE A 507 22.94 12.71 8.71
N LEU A 508 23.87 12.19 7.89
CA LEU A 508 23.60 11.09 6.97
C LEU A 508 23.34 9.79 7.72
N GLN A 509 24.03 9.54 8.84
CA GLN A 509 23.79 8.38 9.71
C GLN A 509 22.41 8.45 10.37
N ASN A 510 22.03 9.60 10.96
CA ASN A 510 20.71 9.83 11.54
C ASN A 510 19.57 9.85 10.50
N ARG A 511 19.85 10.12 9.22
CA ARG A 511 18.87 10.02 8.13
C ARG A 511 18.84 8.66 7.43
N LYS A 512 19.81 7.80 7.72
CA LYS A 512 19.80 6.37 7.36
C LYS A 512 18.92 5.56 8.32
N ASP A 513 18.48 6.15 9.43
CA ASP A 513 17.42 5.60 10.28
C ASP A 513 16.16 5.38 9.43
N GLN A 514 15.90 4.12 9.09
CA GLN A 514 14.68 3.68 8.44
C GLN A 514 13.49 4.19 9.25
N LEU A 515 12.45 4.72 8.60
CA LEU A 515 11.22 5.00 9.34
C LEU A 515 10.71 3.67 9.90
N PRO A 516 10.66 3.46 11.23
CA PRO A 516 10.35 2.15 11.81
C PRO A 516 8.97 1.64 11.40
N GLU A 517 8.05 2.57 11.15
CA GLU A 517 6.72 2.27 10.65
C GLU A 517 6.75 1.79 9.19
N ALA A 518 7.55 2.43 8.33
CA ALA A 518 7.67 2.04 6.91
C ALA A 518 8.40 0.70 6.74
N SER A 519 9.42 0.41 7.56
CA SER A 519 10.07 -0.91 7.55
C SER A 519 9.13 -2.02 8.03
N SER A 520 8.32 -1.75 9.06
CA SER A 520 7.29 -2.69 9.50
C SER A 520 6.22 -2.91 8.42
N GLN A 521 5.77 -1.86 7.72
CA GLN A 521 4.81 -2.00 6.62
C GLN A 521 5.40 -2.79 5.45
N ALA A 522 6.66 -2.56 5.11
CA ALA A 522 7.38 -3.32 4.08
C ALA A 522 7.44 -4.82 4.41
N LEU A 523 7.62 -5.17 5.68
CA LEU A 523 7.66 -6.55 6.14
C LEU A 523 6.35 -7.31 5.87
N PHE A 524 5.21 -6.64 6.00
CA PHE A 524 3.88 -7.24 5.79
C PHE A 524 3.29 -6.94 4.40
N ALA A 525 4.04 -6.33 3.48
CA ALA A 525 3.56 -5.94 2.16
C ALA A 525 3.07 -7.14 1.32
N ASP A 526 3.70 -8.30 1.50
CA ASP A 526 3.37 -9.56 0.85
C ASP A 526 2.45 -10.46 1.69
N SER A 527 1.94 -9.99 2.84
CA SER A 527 1.20 -10.84 3.79
C SER A 527 -0.09 -11.44 3.27
N GLN A 528 -0.60 -10.99 2.13
CA GLN A 528 -1.77 -11.59 1.50
C GLN A 528 -1.54 -13.06 1.11
N VAL A 529 -0.34 -13.44 0.64
CA VAL A 529 -0.04 -14.85 0.33
C VAL A 529 -0.03 -15.72 1.58
N HIS A 530 0.49 -15.19 2.68
CA HIS A 530 0.56 -15.87 3.96
C HIS A 530 -0.84 -16.06 4.56
N ILE A 531 -1.72 -15.05 4.43
CA ILE A 531 -3.13 -15.13 4.83
C ILE A 531 -3.84 -16.26 4.09
N TRP A 532 -3.70 -16.34 2.76
CA TRP A 532 -4.35 -17.39 1.98
C TRP A 532 -3.77 -18.77 2.19
N ALA A 533 -2.44 -18.91 2.31
CA ALA A 533 -1.79 -20.17 2.66
C ALA A 533 -2.34 -20.71 4.00
N LEU A 534 -2.47 -19.82 4.98
CA LEU A 534 -2.97 -20.15 6.31
C LEU A 534 -4.49 -20.47 6.31
N GLN A 535 -5.30 -19.72 5.56
CA GLN A 535 -6.72 -20.06 5.34
C GLN A 535 -6.86 -21.42 4.65
N GLY A 536 -6.11 -21.65 3.57
CA GLY A 536 -6.09 -22.90 2.82
C GLY A 536 -5.75 -24.09 3.71
N LEU A 537 -4.62 -24.01 4.41
CA LEU A 537 -4.12 -25.09 5.26
C LEU A 537 -5.07 -25.39 6.41
N SER A 538 -5.55 -24.37 7.13
CA SER A 538 -6.43 -24.58 8.29
C SER A 538 -7.80 -25.15 7.94
N HIS A 539 -8.38 -24.79 6.79
CA HIS A 539 -9.64 -25.40 6.35
C HIS A 539 -9.43 -26.82 5.81
N LEU A 540 -8.34 -27.09 5.08
CA LEU A 540 -8.02 -28.45 4.64
C LEU A 540 -7.78 -29.38 5.83
N VAL A 541 -7.02 -28.94 6.85
CA VAL A 541 -6.80 -29.71 8.08
C VAL A 541 -8.11 -29.96 8.82
N ALA A 542 -8.96 -28.93 8.98
CA ALA A 542 -10.26 -29.12 9.62
C ALA A 542 -11.16 -30.11 8.87
N ALA A 543 -11.21 -30.01 7.54
CA ALA A 543 -11.99 -30.89 6.69
C ALA A 543 -11.44 -32.33 6.65
N SER A 544 -10.13 -32.51 6.80
CA SER A 544 -9.50 -33.83 6.77
C SER A 544 -9.99 -34.74 7.90
N PHE A 545 -10.51 -34.19 9.01
CA PHE A 545 -11.08 -35.00 10.09
C PHE A 545 -12.21 -35.91 9.61
N SER A 546 -13.03 -35.45 8.66
CA SER A 546 -14.13 -36.23 8.08
C SER A 546 -13.86 -36.73 6.66
N GLU A 547 -13.02 -36.04 5.89
CA GLU A 547 -12.84 -36.28 4.45
C GLU A 547 -11.57 -37.09 4.08
N ASP A 548 -10.55 -37.13 4.95
CA ASP A 548 -9.29 -37.82 4.65
C ASP A 548 -9.35 -39.30 5.08
N GLN A 549 -9.69 -40.16 4.11
CA GLN A 549 -9.82 -41.61 4.32
C GLN A 549 -8.48 -42.31 4.63
N TYR A 550 -7.36 -41.70 4.25
CA TYR A 550 -6.04 -42.32 4.34
C TYR A 550 -5.24 -41.82 5.55
N GLY A 551 -5.76 -40.84 6.30
CA GLY A 551 -5.09 -40.26 7.47
C GLY A 551 -3.79 -39.51 7.14
N ILE A 552 -3.61 -39.11 5.87
CA ILE A 552 -2.43 -38.41 5.38
C ILE A 552 -2.17 -37.13 6.18
N VAL A 553 -3.21 -36.32 6.39
CA VAL A 553 -3.09 -35.00 7.01
C VAL A 553 -2.67 -35.12 8.48
N GLN A 554 -3.16 -36.16 9.17
CA GLN A 554 -2.84 -36.42 10.57
C GLN A 554 -1.34 -36.63 10.78
N THR A 555 -0.65 -37.26 9.83
CA THR A 555 0.81 -37.46 9.91
C THR A 555 1.60 -36.14 9.88
N THR A 556 1.07 -35.13 9.19
CA THR A 556 1.69 -33.80 9.05
C THR A 556 1.18 -32.76 10.06
N LEU A 557 0.15 -33.10 10.83
CA LEU A 557 -0.51 -32.21 11.78
C LEU A 557 0.44 -31.62 12.84
N PRO A 558 1.37 -32.37 13.47
CA PRO A 558 2.29 -31.81 14.45
C PRO A 558 3.19 -30.73 13.85
N THR A 559 3.68 -30.96 12.63
CA THR A 559 4.52 -30.00 11.89
C THR A 559 3.74 -28.73 11.57
N ILE A 560 2.47 -28.86 11.16
CA ILE A 560 1.60 -27.72 10.87
C ILE A 560 1.31 -26.90 12.13
N LEU A 561 0.96 -27.53 13.25
CA LEU A 561 0.71 -26.81 14.49
C LEU A 561 1.97 -26.11 15.01
N SER A 562 3.13 -26.77 14.93
CA SER A 562 4.41 -26.18 15.34
C SER A 562 4.73 -24.91 14.55
N THR A 563 4.62 -24.94 13.21
CA THR A 563 4.90 -23.75 12.38
C THR A 563 3.91 -22.61 12.63
N LEU A 564 2.62 -22.91 12.80
CA LEU A 564 1.60 -21.90 13.10
C LEU A 564 1.85 -21.24 14.47
N LEU A 565 2.23 -22.00 15.48
CA LEU A 565 2.54 -21.47 16.81
C LEU A 565 3.82 -20.63 16.82
N LEU A 566 4.87 -21.06 16.12
CA LEU A 566 6.10 -20.27 15.96
C LEU A 566 5.83 -18.96 15.24
N LEU A 567 5.03 -18.99 14.16
CA LEU A 567 4.61 -17.77 13.47
C LEU A 567 3.77 -16.87 14.40
N GLN A 568 2.88 -17.45 15.21
CA GLN A 568 2.04 -16.68 16.14
C GLN A 568 2.89 -15.96 17.18
N GLU A 569 3.89 -16.65 17.74
CA GLU A 569 4.83 -16.05 18.66
C GLU A 569 5.61 -14.89 18.00
N ALA A 570 6.13 -15.08 16.79
CA ALA A 570 6.86 -14.06 16.05
C ALA A 570 6.00 -12.82 15.76
N VAL A 571 4.75 -13.04 15.31
CA VAL A 571 3.79 -11.95 15.05
C VAL A 571 3.42 -11.22 16.34
N ASP A 572 3.09 -11.92 17.42
CA ASP A 572 2.73 -11.29 18.70
C ASP A 572 3.91 -10.53 19.32
N ARG A 573 5.16 -11.00 19.15
CA ARG A 573 6.37 -10.24 19.52
C ARG A 573 6.49 -8.94 18.71
N HIS A 574 6.23 -8.98 17.40
CA HIS A 574 6.27 -7.78 16.56
C HIS A 574 5.25 -6.72 17.02
N PHE A 575 4.00 -7.12 17.34
CA PHE A 575 2.97 -6.19 17.82
C PHE A 575 3.24 -5.58 19.20
N LYS A 576 4.16 -6.15 19.99
CA LYS A 576 4.59 -5.57 21.28
C LYS A 576 5.59 -4.42 21.11
N LEU A 577 6.11 -4.18 19.90
CA LEU A 577 7.04 -3.09 19.63
C LEU A 577 6.31 -1.73 19.66
N PRO A 578 6.84 -0.72 20.38
CA PRO A 578 6.14 0.55 20.67
C PRO A 578 5.75 1.38 19.44
N HIS A 579 6.40 1.16 18.30
CA HIS A 579 6.18 1.92 17.06
C HIS A 579 5.22 1.21 16.07
N THR A 580 4.63 0.08 16.45
CA THR A 580 3.80 -0.74 15.54
C THR A 580 2.30 -0.61 15.80
N SER A 581 1.89 0.13 16.83
CA SER A 581 0.48 0.17 17.28
C SER A 581 -0.37 1.31 16.67
N SER A 582 0.13 2.06 15.70
CA SER A 582 -0.65 3.13 15.06
C SER A 582 -1.80 2.56 14.23
N LYS A 583 -3.03 2.97 14.55
CA LYS A 583 -4.22 2.67 13.75
C LYS A 583 -4.06 3.37 12.38
N PRO A 584 -4.40 2.73 11.24
CA PRO A 584 -4.29 3.38 9.95
C PRO A 584 -5.08 4.69 9.96
N GLY A 585 -4.39 5.81 9.68
CA GLY A 585 -5.02 7.12 9.58
C GLY A 585 -6.05 7.12 8.45
N HIS A 586 -7.17 7.81 8.66
CA HIS A 586 -8.21 8.00 7.66
C HIS A 586 -7.59 8.67 6.43
N CYS A 587 -7.53 7.98 5.29
CA CYS A 587 -6.90 8.54 4.11
C CYS A 587 -7.84 9.48 3.35
N SER A 588 -7.31 10.64 3.00
CA SER A 588 -7.90 11.65 2.10
C SER A 588 -8.14 11.05 0.71
N CYS A 589 -9.05 11.67 -0.06
CA CYS A 589 -9.49 11.32 -1.42
C CYS A 589 -8.35 11.02 -2.42
N SER A 590 -7.64 9.91 -2.28
CA SER A 590 -6.57 9.44 -3.15
C SER A 590 -6.99 8.13 -3.79
N MET A 591 -6.59 7.93 -5.04
CA MET A 591 -6.88 6.72 -5.83
C MET A 591 -5.93 5.54 -5.48
N GLY A 592 -4.95 5.78 -4.59
CA GLY A 592 -4.06 4.75 -4.08
C GLY A 592 -4.82 3.70 -3.27
N ASP A 593 -4.46 2.42 -3.48
CA ASP A 593 -5.02 1.32 -2.70
C ASP A 593 -4.20 1.10 -1.44
N ASP A 594 -4.81 1.37 -0.28
CA ASP A 594 -4.19 1.29 1.04
C ASP A 594 -4.48 -0.02 1.79
N SER A 595 -5.10 -1.00 1.12
CA SER A 595 -5.41 -2.31 1.72
C SER A 595 -4.18 -2.98 2.35
N TYR A 596 -3.01 -2.83 1.75
CA TYR A 596 -1.75 -3.38 2.27
C TYR A 596 -1.41 -2.90 3.69
N LYS A 597 -1.81 -1.68 4.07
CA LYS A 597 -1.59 -1.13 5.43
C LYS A 597 -2.34 -1.91 6.51
N THR A 598 -3.40 -2.62 6.14
CA THR A 598 -4.24 -3.41 7.05
C THR A 598 -3.84 -4.89 7.13
N LEU A 599 -2.97 -5.36 6.22
CA LEU A 599 -2.61 -6.78 6.09
C LEU A 599 -2.01 -7.37 7.37
N ARG A 600 -1.20 -6.62 8.10
CA ARG A 600 -0.62 -7.06 9.38
C ARG A 600 -1.68 -7.46 10.42
N PHE A 601 -2.79 -6.72 10.49
CA PHE A 601 -3.89 -7.01 11.40
C PHE A 601 -4.73 -8.18 10.88
N ALA A 602 -4.98 -8.22 9.57
CA ALA A 602 -5.67 -9.33 8.92
C ALA A 602 -4.91 -10.65 9.11
N LEU A 603 -3.58 -10.66 8.95
CA LEU A 603 -2.72 -11.81 9.19
C LEU A 603 -2.83 -12.31 10.63
N ARG A 604 -2.68 -11.41 11.62
CA ARG A 604 -2.79 -11.79 13.04
C ARG A 604 -4.15 -12.38 13.38
N SER A 605 -5.24 -11.78 12.88
CA SER A 605 -6.60 -12.28 13.08
C SER A 605 -6.77 -13.66 12.44
N THR A 606 -6.34 -13.80 11.18
CA THR A 606 -6.44 -15.05 10.44
C THR A 606 -5.63 -16.15 11.13
N LEU A 607 -4.41 -15.86 11.59
CA LEU A 607 -3.56 -16.80 12.34
C LEU A 607 -4.25 -17.36 13.59
N LYS A 608 -4.81 -16.49 14.43
CA LYS A 608 -5.56 -16.90 15.63
C LYS A 608 -6.78 -17.77 15.27
N THR A 609 -7.55 -17.36 14.27
CA THR A 609 -8.73 -18.12 13.82
C THR A 609 -8.37 -19.49 13.22
N SER A 610 -7.24 -19.59 12.51
CA SER A 610 -6.75 -20.86 11.97
C SER A 610 -6.28 -21.82 13.05
N VAL A 611 -5.54 -21.35 14.06
CA VAL A 611 -5.14 -22.17 15.21
C VAL A 611 -6.38 -22.66 15.96
N TYR A 612 -7.30 -21.73 16.29
CA TYR A 612 -8.55 -22.08 16.97
C TYR A 612 -9.36 -23.13 16.21
N ARG A 613 -9.47 -22.99 14.88
CA ARG A 613 -10.16 -23.96 14.02
C ARG A 613 -9.57 -25.36 14.15
N ILE A 614 -8.24 -25.49 14.05
CA ILE A 614 -7.56 -26.79 14.14
C ILE A 614 -7.70 -27.39 15.54
N THR A 615 -7.52 -26.59 16.59
CA THR A 615 -7.66 -27.06 17.98
C THR A 615 -9.10 -27.41 18.33
N ALA A 616 -10.09 -26.75 17.74
CA ALA A 616 -11.49 -27.08 17.96
C ALA A 616 -11.87 -28.42 17.29
N THR A 617 -11.30 -28.74 16.13
CA THR A 617 -11.58 -30.01 15.44
C THR A 617 -10.79 -31.19 16.01
N PHE A 618 -9.51 -31.02 16.34
CA PHE A 618 -8.64 -32.09 16.83
C PHE A 618 -8.42 -32.07 18.35
N GLY A 619 -9.03 -31.15 19.09
CA GLY A 619 -8.73 -30.90 20.51
C GLY A 619 -8.86 -32.13 21.41
N GLY A 620 -9.81 -33.03 21.13
CA GLY A 620 -9.97 -34.28 21.88
C GLY A 620 -8.82 -35.28 21.68
N HIS A 621 -7.98 -35.10 20.67
CA HIS A 621 -6.85 -35.96 20.32
C HIS A 621 -5.48 -35.27 20.52
N LEU A 622 -5.48 -34.02 21.00
CA LEU A 622 -4.26 -33.23 21.27
C LEU A 622 -3.90 -33.19 22.77
N GLN A 623 -4.69 -33.87 23.62
CA GLN A 623 -4.38 -34.14 25.02
C GLN A 623 -3.47 -35.37 25.11
#